data_AF-A0AAW0Y342-F1
#
_entry.id   AF-A0AAW0Y342-F1
#
_cell.length_a   1.000
_cell.length_b   1.000
_cell.length_c   1.000
_cell.angle_alpha   90.00
_cell.angle_beta   90.00
_cell.angle_gamma   90.00
#
_symmetry.space_group_name_H-M   'P 1'
#
loop_
_entity.id
_entity.type
_entity.pdbx_description
1 polymer ?
#
loop_
_entity_poly.entity_id
_entity_poly.type
_entity_poly.pdbx_seq_one_letter_code
_entity_poly.pdbx_strand_id
1 'polypeptide(L)'
;MAGTALSAWFWSESVWLPPGYTWDLLVHAQHFNYPKFYDVWTYPFLIAGAFIFLRYFVLTPFMFTPLAAALGVKDTRIRPPPPNAHLEALFRQYRSHTPVEEVRKAAHTAGWTERQVERWLRQRAMSARTTDLGKFCGLAWEVLYYMVYCVFGPLVLWDKPWFWDIRHCWYGFPEHDLDTDVWWYYMVALGFYWCMTITHTFQHRRKDSNQLFVHHILTIVLISFSWACNFVRIGTLVLVVHECADIPMLVAKMCKLCGRQSWMDSLFVVFLLLWLSTRTGIYPVWILRSTFFEAHVILNVWYPVYYIFNGMLLSLLLIHLGWTYLILRIVVRKLQNKQIDDVRSSTEYSADENDDDSCKKD
;
A
#
# COMPACT_ATOMS: atom_id res chain seq x y z
N MET A 1 -17.17 27.08 -25.26
CA MET A 1 -18.44 26.36 -25.49
C MET A 1 -18.32 24.83 -25.33
N ALA A 2 -17.22 24.19 -25.76
CA ALA A 2 -17.05 22.74 -25.53
C ALA A 2 -16.91 22.34 -24.04
N GLY A 3 -16.17 23.12 -23.24
CA GLY A 3 -15.97 22.83 -21.81
C GLY A 3 -17.23 22.93 -20.94
N THR A 4 -18.18 23.80 -21.30
CA THR A 4 -19.45 23.95 -20.59
C THR A 4 -20.42 22.80 -20.90
N ALA A 5 -20.43 22.33 -22.15
CA ALA A 5 -21.23 21.17 -22.55
C ALA A 5 -20.69 19.86 -21.96
N LEU A 6 -19.37 19.68 -21.93
CA LEU A 6 -18.71 18.54 -21.27
C LEU A 6 -18.97 18.51 -19.77
N SER A 7 -18.87 19.67 -19.10
CA SER A 7 -19.19 19.79 -17.66
C SER A 7 -20.66 19.46 -17.39
N ALA A 8 -21.60 20.02 -18.19
CA ALA A 8 -23.03 19.77 -18.03
C ALA A 8 -23.40 18.29 -18.28
N TRP A 9 -22.77 17.66 -19.27
CA TRP A 9 -22.93 16.22 -19.50
C TRP A 9 -22.36 15.40 -18.34
N PHE A 10 -21.15 15.74 -17.87
CA PHE A 10 -20.49 15.03 -16.79
C PHE A 10 -21.29 15.10 -15.50
N TRP A 11 -21.80 16.27 -15.11
CA TRP A 11 -22.59 16.48 -13.88
C TRP A 11 -24.09 16.16 -14.03
N SER A 12 -24.48 15.51 -15.12
CA SER A 12 -25.88 15.11 -15.31
C SER A 12 -26.30 14.06 -14.29
N GLU A 13 -27.55 14.16 -13.83
CA GLU A 13 -28.12 13.28 -12.81
C GLU A 13 -28.15 11.82 -13.26
N SER A 14 -28.34 11.57 -14.55
CA SER A 14 -28.32 10.22 -15.13
C SER A 14 -26.94 9.55 -15.08
N VAL A 15 -25.86 10.31 -14.91
CA VAL A 15 -24.50 9.77 -14.78
C VAL A 15 -24.22 9.35 -13.33
N TRP A 16 -24.63 10.18 -12.37
CA TRP A 16 -24.22 10.06 -10.96
C TRP A 16 -25.26 9.49 -10.02
N LEU A 17 -26.55 9.67 -10.31
CA LEU A 17 -27.63 9.38 -9.37
C LEU A 17 -28.47 8.18 -9.84
N PRO A 18 -29.05 7.43 -8.88
CA PRO A 18 -30.06 6.43 -9.20
C PRO A 18 -31.29 7.04 -9.89
N PRO A 19 -32.03 6.26 -10.70
CA PRO A 19 -33.28 6.72 -11.30
C PRO A 19 -34.26 7.24 -10.24
N GLY A 20 -34.79 8.44 -10.44
CA GLY A 20 -35.75 9.07 -9.53
C GLY A 20 -35.16 10.01 -8.48
N TYR A 21 -33.83 10.16 -8.41
CA TYR A 21 -33.15 11.11 -7.53
C TYR A 21 -32.59 12.29 -8.33
N THR A 22 -32.71 13.49 -7.75
CA THR A 22 -32.10 14.73 -8.26
C THR A 22 -31.10 15.29 -7.25
N TRP A 23 -30.19 16.15 -7.71
CA TRP A 23 -29.22 16.79 -6.81
C TRP A 23 -29.93 17.62 -5.72
N ASP A 24 -31.01 18.31 -6.09
CA ASP A 24 -31.81 19.12 -5.16
C ASP A 24 -32.45 18.28 -4.06
N LEU A 25 -32.92 17.06 -4.38
CA LEU A 25 -33.52 16.16 -3.39
C LEU A 25 -32.51 15.73 -2.33
N LEU A 26 -31.27 15.46 -2.74
CA LEU A 26 -30.19 15.08 -1.82
C LEU A 26 -29.70 16.25 -0.96
N VAL A 27 -29.61 17.46 -1.54
CA VAL A 27 -29.17 18.66 -0.80
C VAL A 27 -30.18 19.08 0.26
N HIS A 28 -31.48 18.90 0.00
CA HIS A 28 -32.56 19.32 0.91
C HIS A 28 -33.09 18.20 1.81
N ALA A 29 -32.52 16.99 1.72
CA ALA A 29 -32.88 15.88 2.59
C ALA A 29 -32.42 16.17 4.05
N GLN A 30 -33.29 16.81 4.85
CA GLN A 30 -32.99 17.19 6.22
C GLN A 30 -32.85 16.01 7.21
N HIS A 31 -33.25 14.81 6.79
CA HIS A 31 -33.33 13.63 7.65
C HIS A 31 -32.10 12.71 7.59
N PHE A 32 -31.15 12.96 6.69
CA PHE A 32 -29.96 12.12 6.51
C PHE A 32 -28.69 12.96 6.52
N ASN A 33 -27.69 12.56 7.30
CA ASN A 33 -26.36 13.17 7.30
C ASN A 33 -25.50 12.51 6.20
N TYR A 34 -25.47 13.11 5.02
CA TYR A 34 -24.67 12.60 3.90
C TYR A 34 -23.17 12.91 4.05
N PRO A 35 -22.30 12.04 3.47
CA PRO A 35 -20.87 12.33 3.31
C PRO A 35 -20.62 13.66 2.61
N LYS A 36 -19.88 14.57 3.26
CA LYS A 36 -19.55 15.88 2.69
C LYS A 36 -18.27 15.79 1.87
N PHE A 37 -18.28 16.33 0.66
CA PHE A 37 -17.12 16.27 -0.24
C PHE A 37 -15.87 16.96 0.36
N TYR A 38 -16.07 18.06 1.09
CA TYR A 38 -14.97 18.78 1.76
C TYR A 38 -14.22 17.91 2.77
N ASP A 39 -14.86 16.90 3.36
CA ASP A 39 -14.23 16.08 4.39
C ASP A 39 -13.00 15.36 3.83
N VAL A 40 -13.13 14.76 2.65
CA VAL A 40 -12.07 14.01 1.94
C VAL A 40 -10.88 14.89 1.56
N TRP A 41 -11.12 16.17 1.30
CA TRP A 41 -10.06 17.10 0.88
C TRP A 41 -9.37 17.82 2.04
N THR A 42 -9.84 17.66 3.28
CA THR A 42 -9.33 18.47 4.42
C THR A 42 -8.84 17.64 5.59
N TYR A 43 -9.71 16.86 6.21
CA TYR A 43 -9.35 16.09 7.40
C TYR A 43 -8.25 15.05 7.13
N PRO A 44 -8.25 14.29 6.02
CA PRO A 44 -7.19 13.32 5.75
C PRO A 44 -5.79 13.93 5.71
N PHE A 45 -5.62 15.16 5.21
CA PHE A 45 -4.31 15.82 5.19
C PHE A 45 -3.88 16.28 6.58
N LEU A 46 -4.83 16.76 7.40
CA LEU A 46 -4.56 17.09 8.80
C LEU A 46 -4.15 15.84 9.60
N ILE A 47 -4.90 14.74 9.42
CA ILE A 47 -4.62 13.45 10.04
C ILE A 47 -3.28 12.90 9.53
N ALA A 48 -2.98 13.01 8.24
CA ALA A 48 -1.68 12.62 7.67
C ALA A 48 -0.54 13.43 8.30
N GLY A 49 -0.70 14.73 8.46
CA GLY A 49 0.26 15.59 9.17
C GLY A 49 0.47 15.16 10.61
N ALA A 50 -0.61 14.84 11.33
CA ALA A 50 -0.56 14.32 12.69
C ALA A 50 0.17 12.96 12.76
N PHE A 51 -0.07 12.06 11.79
CA PHE A 51 0.62 10.78 11.70
C PHE A 51 2.10 10.92 11.38
N ILE A 52 2.48 11.82 10.46
CA ILE A 52 3.88 12.13 10.17
C ILE A 52 4.55 12.68 11.44
N PHE A 53 3.89 13.59 12.15
CA PHE A 53 4.41 14.13 13.40
C PHE A 53 4.60 13.02 14.45
N LEU A 54 3.55 12.24 14.72
CA LEU A 54 3.56 11.12 15.66
C LEU A 54 4.66 10.11 15.32
N ARG A 55 4.78 9.72 14.05
CA ARG A 55 5.77 8.75 13.57
C ARG A 55 7.20 9.22 13.83
N TYR A 56 7.56 10.42 13.36
CA TYR A 56 8.96 10.85 13.34
C TYR A 56 9.41 11.54 14.62
N PHE A 57 8.53 12.29 15.31
CA PHE A 57 8.89 13.06 16.50
C PHE A 57 8.59 12.34 17.81
N VAL A 58 7.67 11.36 17.81
CA VAL A 58 7.30 10.64 19.04
C VAL A 58 7.71 9.17 18.97
N LEU A 59 7.12 8.40 18.07
CA LEU A 59 7.26 6.95 18.09
C LEU A 59 8.66 6.49 17.68
N THR A 60 9.25 7.08 16.65
CA THR A 60 10.60 6.71 16.20
C THR A 60 11.66 6.94 17.28
N PRO A 61 11.79 8.14 17.90
CA PRO A 61 12.81 8.37 18.91
C PRO A 61 12.52 7.65 20.24
N PHE A 62 11.26 7.62 20.69
CA PHE A 62 10.94 7.12 22.04
C PHE A 62 10.55 5.65 22.11
N MET A 63 10.08 5.05 21.01
CA MET A 63 9.60 3.65 21.00
C MET A 63 10.38 2.76 20.03
N PHE A 64 10.44 3.11 18.75
CA PHE A 64 10.96 2.21 17.72
C PHE A 64 12.49 2.08 17.75
N THR A 65 13.22 3.17 17.98
CA THR A 65 14.69 3.12 18.05
C THR A 65 15.17 2.33 19.29
N PRO A 66 14.64 2.57 20.50
CA PRO A 66 14.95 1.73 21.66
C PRO A 66 14.58 0.25 21.46
N LEU A 67 13.41 -0.02 20.86
CA LEU A 67 12.98 -1.38 20.55
C LEU A 67 13.94 -2.08 19.57
N ALA A 68 14.35 -1.38 18.51
CA ALA A 68 15.31 -1.89 17.54
C ALA A 68 16.65 -2.23 18.20
N ALA A 69 17.13 -1.35 19.09
CA ALA A 69 18.36 -1.58 19.85
C ALA A 69 18.23 -2.79 20.79
N ALA A 70 17.12 -2.92 21.51
CA ALA A 70 16.84 -4.07 22.38
C ALA A 70 16.77 -5.39 21.61
N LEU A 71 16.33 -5.37 20.35
CA LEU A 71 16.30 -6.53 19.46
C LEU A 71 17.62 -6.78 18.71
N GLY A 72 18.65 -5.96 18.94
CA GLY A 72 19.99 -6.14 18.38
C GLY A 72 20.16 -5.64 16.94
N VAL A 73 19.25 -4.79 16.44
CA VAL A 73 19.36 -4.19 15.10
C VAL A 73 20.46 -3.14 15.09
N LYS A 74 21.51 -3.34 14.29
CA LYS A 74 22.65 -2.44 14.18
C LYS A 74 22.35 -1.25 13.27
N ASP A 75 22.69 -0.02 13.68
CA ASP A 75 22.67 1.16 12.79
C ASP A 75 23.99 1.29 12.02
N THR A 76 24.21 0.41 11.04
CA THR A 76 25.38 0.49 10.16
C THR A 76 25.14 1.52 9.05
N ARG A 77 25.56 2.77 9.30
CA ARG A 77 25.58 3.82 8.28
C ARG A 77 26.84 3.75 7.44
N ILE A 78 26.67 3.61 6.12
CA ILE A 78 27.78 3.68 5.17
C ILE A 78 28.14 5.15 4.97
N ARG A 79 29.41 5.49 5.22
CA ARG A 79 29.89 6.87 5.07
C ARG A 79 29.73 7.33 3.61
N PRO A 80 29.13 8.51 3.36
CA PRO A 80 29.04 9.04 2.01
C PRO A 80 30.45 9.28 1.45
N PRO A 81 30.64 9.15 0.12
CA PRO A 81 31.92 9.43 -0.49
C PRO A 81 32.23 10.94 -0.46
N PRO A 82 33.47 11.36 -0.73
CA PRO A 82 33.86 12.77 -0.77
C PRO A 82 32.97 13.58 -1.73
N PRO A 83 32.59 14.82 -1.39
CA PRO A 83 31.69 15.62 -2.22
C PRO A 83 32.32 15.91 -3.59
N ASN A 84 31.63 15.52 -4.65
CA ASN A 84 32.01 15.80 -6.04
C ASN A 84 30.75 16.13 -6.84
N ALA A 85 30.59 17.39 -7.26
CA ALA A 85 29.38 17.87 -7.92
C ALA A 85 29.13 17.19 -9.28
N HIS A 86 30.19 16.87 -10.03
CA HIS A 86 30.07 16.22 -11.33
C HIS A 86 29.62 14.76 -11.19
N LEU A 87 30.20 14.02 -10.25
CA LEU A 87 29.80 12.64 -9.97
C LEU A 87 28.41 12.55 -9.33
N GLU A 88 27.99 13.55 -8.56
CA GLU A 88 26.64 13.63 -8.01
C GLU A 88 25.60 13.87 -9.12
N ALA A 89 25.91 14.70 -10.13
CA ALA A 89 25.05 14.89 -11.30
C ALA A 89 24.92 13.59 -12.11
N LEU A 90 26.04 12.91 -12.35
CA LEU A 90 26.09 11.60 -13.00
C LEU A 90 25.27 10.54 -12.25
N PHE A 91 25.39 10.51 -10.91
CA PHE A 91 24.60 9.62 -10.05
C PHE A 91 23.10 9.96 -10.09
N ARG A 92 22.71 11.22 -10.21
CA ARG A 92 21.29 11.59 -10.36
C ARG A 92 20.70 11.09 -11.67
N GLN A 93 21.50 11.08 -12.74
CA GLN A 93 21.06 10.67 -14.06
C GLN A 93 21.02 9.14 -14.23
N TYR A 94 22.08 8.44 -13.81
CA TYR A 94 22.25 7.00 -14.07
C TYR A 94 22.25 6.11 -12.82
N ARG A 95 22.31 6.70 -11.62
CA ARG A 95 22.48 6.01 -10.33
C ARG A 95 23.67 5.04 -10.34
N SER A 96 23.43 3.77 -10.03
CA SER A 96 24.42 2.69 -9.97
C SER A 96 24.71 2.07 -11.34
N HIS A 97 23.91 2.38 -12.37
CA HIS A 97 24.03 1.79 -13.72
C HIS A 97 24.48 2.85 -14.72
N THR A 98 25.67 3.41 -14.49
CA THR A 98 26.25 4.41 -15.40
C THR A 98 26.91 3.72 -16.59
N PRO A 99 26.62 4.14 -17.85
CA PRO A 99 27.30 3.63 -19.03
C PRO A 99 28.82 3.84 -18.96
N VAL A 100 29.58 2.89 -19.50
CA VAL A 100 31.06 2.91 -19.47
C VAL A 100 31.65 4.19 -20.08
N GLU A 101 31.04 4.72 -21.14
CA GLU A 101 31.49 5.96 -21.77
C GLU A 101 31.37 7.17 -20.85
N GLU A 102 30.29 7.26 -20.09
CA GLU A 102 30.04 8.35 -19.15
C GLU A 102 30.96 8.26 -17.93
N VAL A 103 31.27 7.03 -17.47
CA VAL A 103 32.30 6.80 -16.45
C VAL A 103 33.67 7.27 -16.93
N ARG A 104 34.05 7.00 -18.18
CA ARG A 104 35.32 7.43 -18.76
C ARG A 104 35.42 8.95 -18.88
N LYS A 105 34.35 9.62 -19.34
CA LYS A 105 34.27 11.09 -19.40
C LYS A 105 34.41 11.71 -18.01
N ALA A 106 33.71 11.15 -17.02
CA ALA A 106 33.77 11.60 -15.64
C ALA A 106 35.17 11.39 -15.03
N ALA A 107 35.83 10.27 -15.35
CA ALA A 107 37.20 9.98 -14.93
C ALA A 107 38.19 11.01 -15.48
N HIS A 108 38.13 11.33 -16.78
CA HIS A 108 38.96 12.35 -17.41
C HIS A 108 38.72 13.74 -16.81
N THR A 109 37.46 14.11 -16.57
CA THR A 109 37.08 15.43 -16.03
C THR A 109 37.48 15.59 -14.56
N ALA A 110 37.39 14.53 -13.77
CA ALA A 110 37.76 14.54 -12.35
C ALA A 110 39.26 14.31 -12.10
N GLY A 111 40.04 13.99 -13.13
CA GLY A 111 41.43 13.55 -12.97
C GLY A 111 41.55 12.23 -12.20
N TRP A 112 40.53 11.38 -12.26
CA TRP A 112 40.43 10.11 -11.54
C TRP A 112 40.56 8.93 -12.51
N THR A 113 40.88 7.76 -11.96
CA THR A 113 40.75 6.50 -12.69
C THR A 113 39.28 6.09 -12.82
N GLU A 114 38.93 5.36 -13.88
CA GLU A 114 37.57 4.80 -14.06
C GLU A 114 37.11 4.01 -12.81
N ARG A 115 38.02 3.22 -12.21
CA ARG A 115 37.75 2.48 -10.96
C ARG A 115 37.43 3.38 -9.75
N GLN A 116 38.07 4.54 -9.63
CA GLN A 116 37.77 5.49 -8.55
C GLN A 116 36.37 6.09 -8.72
N VAL A 117 35.98 6.39 -9.97
CA VAL A 117 34.63 6.87 -10.30
C VAL A 117 33.59 5.78 -10.00
N GLU A 118 33.80 4.54 -10.44
CA GLU A 118 32.91 3.42 -10.13
C GLU A 118 32.78 3.18 -8.62
N ARG A 119 33.90 3.20 -7.90
CA ARG A 119 33.90 3.04 -6.44
C ARG A 119 33.13 4.16 -5.76
N TRP A 120 33.30 5.40 -6.22
CA TRP A 120 32.55 6.54 -5.70
C TRP A 120 31.04 6.36 -5.93
N LEU A 121 30.64 5.97 -7.14
CA LEU A 121 29.22 5.74 -7.49
C LEU A 121 28.61 4.60 -6.67
N ARG A 122 29.34 3.48 -6.50
CA ARG A 122 28.91 2.36 -5.65
C ARG A 122 28.79 2.78 -4.19
N GLN A 123 29.79 3.49 -3.64
CA GLN A 123 29.75 3.98 -2.27
C GLN A 123 28.59 4.98 -2.06
N ARG A 124 28.35 5.87 -3.04
CA ARG A 124 27.21 6.81 -3.03
C ARG A 124 25.86 6.09 -3.07
N ALA A 125 25.74 5.04 -3.88
CA ALA A 125 24.54 4.21 -3.95
C ALA A 125 24.29 3.48 -2.62
N MET A 126 25.34 2.93 -2.03
CA MET A 126 25.27 2.22 -0.75
C MET A 126 24.96 3.15 0.43
N SER A 127 25.54 4.36 0.46
CA SER A 127 25.24 5.37 1.48
C SER A 127 23.85 5.99 1.33
N ALA A 128 23.29 5.99 0.11
CA ALA A 128 21.91 6.41 -0.15
C ALA A 128 20.86 5.39 0.32
N ARG A 129 21.27 4.13 0.58
CA ARG A 129 20.36 3.07 1.00
C ARG A 129 19.89 3.34 2.43
N THR A 130 18.60 3.09 2.67
CA THR A 130 18.05 3.14 4.03
C THR A 130 18.80 2.15 4.93
N THR A 131 19.16 2.61 6.13
CA THR A 131 19.80 1.74 7.13
C THR A 131 18.81 0.68 7.61
N ASP A 132 19.32 -0.42 8.16
CA ASP A 132 18.45 -1.48 8.68
C ASP A 132 17.64 -1.01 9.90
N LEU A 133 18.19 -0.09 10.71
CA LEU A 133 17.43 0.65 11.72
C LEU A 133 16.29 1.45 11.09
N GLY A 134 16.56 2.24 10.04
CA GLY A 134 15.53 3.02 9.35
C GLY A 134 14.42 2.15 8.74
N LYS A 135 14.78 0.98 8.20
CA LYS A 135 13.81 -0.02 7.72
C LYS A 135 12.99 -0.60 8.88
N PHE A 136 13.63 -0.95 9.99
CA PHE A 136 12.94 -1.47 11.17
C PHE A 136 11.92 -0.46 11.70
N CYS A 137 12.31 0.80 11.89
CA CYS A 137 11.40 1.84 12.36
C CYS A 137 10.24 2.09 11.38
N GLY A 138 10.49 2.00 10.07
CA GLY A 138 9.44 2.07 9.06
C GLY A 138 8.44 0.92 9.17
N LEU A 139 8.93 -0.32 9.28
CA LEU A 139 8.08 -1.50 9.45
C LEU A 139 7.31 -1.47 10.78
N ALA A 140 7.94 -1.04 11.87
CA ALA A 140 7.31 -0.93 13.18
C ALA A 140 6.15 0.08 13.19
N TRP A 141 6.30 1.20 12.49
CA TRP A 141 5.23 2.18 12.27
C TRP A 141 4.03 1.55 11.56
N GLU A 142 4.26 0.84 10.47
CA GLU A 142 3.21 0.17 9.71
C GLU A 142 2.54 -0.92 10.56
N VAL A 143 3.31 -1.77 11.25
CA VAL A 143 2.76 -2.80 12.15
C VAL A 143 1.88 -2.19 13.22
N LEU A 144 2.33 -1.12 13.90
CA LEU A 144 1.53 -0.50 14.95
C LEU A 144 0.20 0.02 14.41
N TYR A 145 0.21 0.70 13.27
CA TYR A 145 -1.00 1.18 12.63
C TYR A 145 -1.94 0.03 12.27
N TYR A 146 -1.45 -0.96 11.52
CA TYR A 146 -2.29 -2.08 11.07
C TYR A 146 -2.85 -2.91 12.22
N MET A 147 -2.09 -3.09 13.31
CA MET A 147 -2.57 -3.76 14.53
C MET A 147 -3.74 -3.01 15.16
N VAL A 148 -3.61 -1.68 15.34
CA VAL A 148 -4.69 -0.85 15.91
C VAL A 148 -5.89 -0.83 14.97
N TYR A 149 -5.66 -0.67 13.67
CA TYR A 149 -6.71 -0.46 12.69
C TYR A 149 -7.48 -1.77 12.33
N CYS A 150 -6.81 -2.93 12.32
CA CYS A 150 -7.46 -4.26 12.19
C CYS A 150 -8.40 -4.55 13.38
N VAL A 151 -8.14 -3.99 14.57
CA VAL A 151 -9.06 -4.09 15.73
C VAL A 151 -10.15 -3.02 15.67
N PHE A 152 -9.79 -1.79 15.28
CA PHE A 152 -10.72 -0.67 15.22
C PHE A 152 -11.89 -0.91 14.25
N GLY A 153 -11.64 -1.50 13.08
CA GLY A 153 -12.67 -1.76 12.08
C GLY A 153 -13.82 -2.65 12.58
N PRO A 154 -13.56 -3.88 13.06
CA PRO A 154 -14.59 -4.73 13.66
C PRO A 154 -15.31 -4.08 14.85
N LEU A 155 -14.63 -3.27 15.67
CA LEU A 155 -15.27 -2.57 16.79
C LEU A 155 -16.29 -1.52 16.32
N VAL A 156 -15.97 -0.75 15.29
CA VAL A 156 -16.87 0.26 14.69
C VAL A 156 -18.02 -0.38 13.92
N LEU A 157 -17.81 -1.56 13.35
CA LEU A 157 -18.79 -2.21 12.49
C LEU A 157 -19.66 -3.24 13.21
N TRP A 158 -19.36 -3.58 14.47
CA TRP A 158 -20.01 -4.67 15.18
C TRP A 158 -21.53 -4.49 15.32
N ASP A 159 -21.97 -3.27 15.59
CA ASP A 159 -23.37 -2.87 15.74
C ASP A 159 -24.05 -2.58 14.39
N LYS A 160 -23.31 -2.58 13.28
CA LYS A 160 -23.83 -2.23 11.96
C LYS A 160 -24.38 -3.46 11.23
N PRO A 161 -25.60 -3.40 10.66
CA PRO A 161 -26.22 -4.57 10.04
C PRO A 161 -25.47 -5.07 8.79
N TRP A 162 -24.81 -4.17 8.05
CA TRP A 162 -24.07 -4.54 6.84
C TRP A 162 -22.79 -5.32 7.10
N PHE A 163 -22.28 -5.32 8.34
CA PHE A 163 -21.15 -6.17 8.72
C PHE A 163 -21.53 -7.65 8.72
N TRP A 164 -22.77 -7.96 9.10
CA TRP A 164 -23.30 -9.32 9.20
C TRP A 164 -24.03 -9.76 7.94
N ASP A 165 -24.78 -8.85 7.30
CA ASP A 165 -25.49 -9.11 6.06
C ASP A 165 -25.22 -7.98 5.05
N ILE A 166 -24.34 -8.28 4.10
CA ILE A 166 -23.85 -7.36 3.07
C ILE A 166 -24.96 -6.73 2.22
N ARG A 167 -26.16 -7.33 2.15
CA ARG A 167 -27.30 -6.76 1.42
C ARG A 167 -27.75 -5.41 1.99
N HIS A 168 -27.51 -5.16 3.28
CA HIS A 168 -27.77 -3.86 3.92
C HIS A 168 -26.83 -2.75 3.43
N CYS A 169 -25.77 -3.07 2.67
CA CYS A 169 -25.03 -2.06 1.92
C CYS A 169 -25.88 -1.43 0.81
N TRP A 170 -26.94 -2.10 0.36
CA TRP A 170 -27.74 -1.67 -0.80
C TRP A 170 -29.15 -1.24 -0.40
N TYR A 171 -29.75 -1.85 0.62
CA TYR A 171 -31.09 -1.47 1.06
C TYR A 171 -31.18 0.01 1.46
N GLY A 172 -32.16 0.71 0.92
CA GLY A 172 -32.37 2.14 1.17
C GLY A 172 -31.33 3.06 0.54
N PHE A 173 -30.44 2.57 -0.34
CA PHE A 173 -29.52 3.45 -1.06
C PHE A 173 -30.32 4.33 -2.05
N PRO A 174 -30.00 5.63 -2.20
CA PRO A 174 -28.84 6.35 -1.66
C PRO A 174 -29.01 6.93 -0.25
N GLU A 175 -30.18 6.78 0.39
CA GLU A 175 -30.55 7.36 1.70
C GLU A 175 -29.89 6.65 2.89
N HIS A 176 -28.56 6.72 2.96
CA HIS A 176 -27.79 6.19 4.09
C HIS A 176 -27.26 7.30 4.96
N ASP A 177 -27.61 7.23 6.25
CA ASP A 177 -27.06 8.11 7.27
C ASP A 177 -25.60 7.74 7.59
N LEU A 178 -24.78 8.75 7.84
CA LEU A 178 -23.37 8.59 8.16
C LEU A 178 -23.14 8.74 9.66
N ASP A 179 -22.88 7.60 10.29
CA ASP A 179 -22.48 7.56 11.70
C ASP A 179 -21.09 8.18 11.92
N THR A 180 -20.90 8.78 13.10
CA THR A 180 -19.66 9.50 13.45
C THR A 180 -18.45 8.56 13.61
N ASP A 181 -18.69 7.34 14.08
CA ASP A 181 -17.67 6.29 14.23
C ASP A 181 -17.15 5.82 12.85
N VAL A 182 -18.05 5.61 11.89
CA VAL A 182 -17.75 5.29 10.49
C VAL A 182 -16.99 6.43 9.82
N TRP A 183 -17.36 7.68 10.11
CA TRP A 183 -16.61 8.85 9.66
C TRP A 183 -15.15 8.80 10.12
N TRP A 184 -14.91 8.57 11.42
CA TRP A 184 -13.55 8.45 11.95
C TRP A 184 -12.78 7.30 11.33
N TYR A 185 -13.43 6.14 11.17
CA TYR A 185 -12.84 4.97 10.52
C TYR A 185 -12.35 5.32 9.11
N TYR A 186 -13.19 5.95 8.30
CA TYR A 186 -12.85 6.36 6.93
C TYR A 186 -11.74 7.41 6.86
N MET A 187 -11.84 8.47 7.67
CA MET A 187 -10.90 9.59 7.64
C MET A 187 -9.51 9.19 8.14
N VAL A 188 -9.46 8.31 9.14
CA VAL A 188 -8.20 7.74 9.64
C VAL A 188 -7.53 6.89 8.57
N ALA A 189 -8.27 6.01 7.89
CA ALA A 189 -7.73 5.22 6.76
C ALA A 189 -7.14 6.14 5.68
N LEU A 190 -7.94 7.11 5.22
CA LEU A 190 -7.53 7.99 4.15
C LEU A 190 -6.30 8.83 4.54
N GLY A 191 -6.27 9.34 5.77
CA GLY A 191 -5.13 10.08 6.31
C GLY A 191 -3.86 9.23 6.42
N PHE A 192 -3.99 7.95 6.79
CA PHE A 192 -2.85 7.04 6.80
C PHE A 192 -2.31 6.78 5.39
N TYR A 193 -3.16 6.52 4.41
CA TYR A 193 -2.72 6.32 3.02
C TYR A 193 -2.06 7.58 2.44
N TRP A 194 -2.54 8.78 2.79
CA TRP A 194 -1.86 10.03 2.45
C TRP A 194 -0.49 10.16 3.12
N CYS A 195 -0.39 9.87 4.43
CA CYS A 195 0.89 9.84 5.15
C CYS A 195 1.88 8.88 4.47
N MET A 196 1.44 7.67 4.10
CA MET A 196 2.27 6.68 3.41
C MET A 196 2.69 7.16 2.02
N THR A 197 1.78 7.77 1.26
CA THR A 197 2.07 8.31 -0.08
C THR A 197 3.08 9.45 -0.03
N ILE A 198 2.90 10.40 0.90
CA ILE A 198 3.82 11.53 1.10
C ILE A 198 5.21 11.00 1.50
N THR A 199 5.27 10.17 2.54
CA THR A 199 6.56 9.62 3.02
C THR A 199 7.26 8.74 1.99
N HIS A 200 6.51 8.05 1.12
CA HIS A 200 7.06 7.26 0.02
C HIS A 200 7.84 8.11 -1.00
N THR A 201 7.42 9.36 -1.26
CA THR A 201 8.15 10.24 -2.21
C THR A 201 9.55 10.63 -1.74
N PHE A 202 9.78 10.64 -0.43
CA PHE A 202 11.08 10.91 0.18
C PHE A 202 11.97 9.66 0.27
N GLN A 203 11.43 8.46 0.00
CA GLN A 203 12.18 7.21 0.05
C GLN A 203 12.83 6.88 -1.31
N HIS A 204 13.95 6.16 -1.26
CA HIS A 204 14.66 5.77 -2.48
C HIS A 204 13.83 4.80 -3.34
N ARG A 205 13.47 5.22 -4.56
CA ARG A 205 12.65 4.41 -5.49
C ARG A 205 13.36 3.11 -5.87
N ARG A 206 12.73 1.99 -5.55
CA ARG A 206 13.03 0.62 -6.04
C ARG A 206 11.98 0.20 -7.07
N LYS A 207 12.21 -0.86 -7.85
CA LYS A 207 11.23 -1.33 -8.87
C LYS A 207 9.87 -1.68 -8.25
N ASP A 208 9.85 -2.40 -7.13
CA ASP A 208 8.63 -2.76 -6.39
C ASP A 208 7.92 -1.55 -5.76
N SER A 209 8.65 -0.45 -5.56
CA SER A 209 8.16 0.82 -5.00
C SER A 209 7.08 1.44 -5.88
N ASN A 210 7.19 1.30 -7.21
CA ASN A 210 6.22 1.89 -8.13
C ASN A 210 4.88 1.17 -8.08
N GLN A 211 4.87 -0.16 -7.97
CA GLN A 211 3.62 -0.93 -7.87
C GLN A 211 2.89 -0.62 -6.56
N LEU A 212 3.62 -0.54 -5.44
CA LEU A 212 3.05 -0.16 -4.14
C LEU A 212 2.50 1.28 -4.15
N PHE A 213 3.21 2.21 -4.80
CA PHE A 213 2.73 3.58 -4.95
C PHE A 213 1.43 3.67 -5.77
N VAL A 214 1.37 2.96 -6.91
CA VAL A 214 0.14 2.89 -7.72
C VAL A 214 -1.03 2.32 -6.91
N HIS A 215 -0.78 1.31 -6.09
CA HIS A 215 -1.79 0.78 -5.19
C HIS A 215 -2.27 1.81 -4.14
N HIS A 216 -1.36 2.59 -3.54
CA HIS A 216 -1.75 3.67 -2.62
C HIS A 216 -2.61 4.74 -3.31
N ILE A 217 -2.26 5.13 -4.54
CA ILE A 217 -3.09 6.06 -5.30
C ILE A 217 -4.46 5.44 -5.60
N LEU A 218 -4.52 4.18 -6.04
CA LEU A 218 -5.77 3.49 -6.31
C LEU A 218 -6.66 3.41 -5.07
N THR A 219 -6.11 3.08 -3.90
CA THR A 219 -6.86 3.01 -2.63
C THR A 219 -7.33 4.39 -2.17
N ILE A 220 -6.52 5.44 -2.27
CA ILE A 220 -6.95 6.82 -1.98
C ILE A 220 -8.12 7.22 -2.87
N VAL A 221 -8.04 6.95 -4.18
CA VAL A 221 -9.12 7.27 -5.12
C VAL A 221 -10.36 6.44 -4.82
N LEU A 222 -10.22 5.15 -4.49
CA LEU A 222 -11.35 4.27 -4.13
C LEU A 222 -12.09 4.73 -2.87
N ILE A 223 -11.33 5.07 -1.81
CA ILE A 223 -11.90 5.60 -0.56
C ILE A 223 -12.58 6.95 -0.83
N SER A 224 -11.93 7.85 -1.56
CA SER A 224 -12.49 9.18 -1.89
C SER A 224 -13.74 9.06 -2.76
N PHE A 225 -13.73 8.16 -3.75
CA PHE A 225 -14.85 7.95 -4.67
C PHE A 225 -16.04 7.29 -3.97
N SER A 226 -15.79 6.28 -3.13
CA SER A 226 -16.84 5.66 -2.32
C SER A 226 -17.48 6.65 -1.35
N TRP A 227 -16.70 7.57 -0.77
CA TRP A 227 -17.24 8.66 0.04
C TRP A 227 -18.13 9.60 -0.78
N ALA A 228 -17.64 10.07 -1.93
CA ALA A 228 -18.35 11.01 -2.78
C ALA A 228 -19.68 10.46 -3.33
N CYS A 229 -19.76 9.14 -3.55
CA CYS A 229 -20.95 8.48 -4.09
C CYS A 229 -21.83 7.80 -3.02
N ASN A 230 -21.57 8.05 -1.73
CA ASN A 230 -22.24 7.39 -0.60
C ASN A 230 -22.14 5.84 -0.58
N PHE A 231 -21.10 5.26 -1.16
CA PHE A 231 -20.77 3.82 -1.06
C PHE A 231 -19.97 3.49 0.22
N VAL A 232 -20.20 4.24 1.29
CA VAL A 232 -19.43 4.13 2.54
C VAL A 232 -19.59 2.75 3.17
N ARG A 233 -20.83 2.21 3.24
CA ARG A 233 -21.09 0.89 3.85
C ARG A 233 -20.23 -0.22 3.21
N ILE A 234 -20.27 -0.36 1.90
CA ILE A 234 -19.47 -1.37 1.20
C ILE A 234 -17.96 -1.08 1.32
N GLY A 235 -17.56 0.19 1.28
CA GLY A 235 -16.16 0.54 1.42
C GLY A 235 -15.60 0.27 2.82
N THR A 236 -16.40 0.35 3.89
CA THR A 236 -15.96 -0.08 5.23
C THR A 236 -15.65 -1.59 5.29
N LEU A 237 -16.42 -2.42 4.59
CA LEU A 237 -16.15 -3.85 4.49
C LEU A 237 -14.88 -4.13 3.69
N VAL A 238 -14.67 -3.38 2.61
CA VAL A 238 -13.43 -3.43 1.81
C VAL A 238 -12.22 -3.09 2.69
N LEU A 239 -12.30 -2.05 3.53
CA LEU A 239 -11.21 -1.72 4.45
C LEU A 239 -10.94 -2.88 5.41
N VAL A 240 -11.94 -3.37 6.16
CA VAL A 240 -11.75 -4.44 7.17
C VAL A 240 -11.10 -5.69 6.60
N VAL A 241 -11.55 -6.19 5.45
CA VAL A 241 -11.01 -7.41 4.84
C VAL A 241 -9.53 -7.24 4.47
N HIS A 242 -9.07 -6.01 4.26
CA HIS A 242 -7.74 -5.73 3.77
C HIS A 242 -6.68 -5.57 4.87
N GLU A 243 -7.02 -5.22 6.10
CA GLU A 243 -6.03 -4.82 7.12
C GLU A 243 -5.21 -5.98 7.71
N CYS A 244 -5.81 -7.13 7.93
CA CYS A 244 -5.23 -8.12 8.85
C CYS A 244 -4.12 -8.99 8.23
N ALA A 245 -4.05 -9.10 6.90
CA ALA A 245 -3.01 -9.90 6.23
C ALA A 245 -1.62 -9.25 6.26
N ASP A 246 -1.54 -7.92 6.32
CA ASP A 246 -0.27 -7.21 6.22
C ASP A 246 0.58 -7.29 7.50
N ILE A 247 -0.08 -7.44 8.66
CA ILE A 247 0.55 -7.56 9.98
C ILE A 247 1.63 -8.65 10.00
N PRO A 248 1.33 -9.95 9.77
CA PRO A 248 2.34 -11.01 9.81
C PRO A 248 3.44 -10.83 8.76
N MET A 249 3.14 -10.27 7.59
CA MET A 249 4.15 -9.96 6.57
C MET A 249 5.18 -8.95 7.09
N LEU A 250 4.71 -7.87 7.71
CA LEU A 250 5.56 -6.81 8.22
C LEU A 250 6.38 -7.30 9.41
N VAL A 251 5.77 -8.05 10.33
CA VAL A 251 6.49 -8.66 11.46
C VAL A 251 7.53 -9.68 10.97
N ALA A 252 7.23 -10.49 9.94
CA ALA A 252 8.20 -11.41 9.35
C ALA A 252 9.43 -10.66 8.80
N LYS A 253 9.22 -9.51 8.11
CA LYS A 253 10.32 -8.66 7.64
C LYS A 253 11.15 -8.11 8.81
N MET A 254 10.52 -7.73 9.92
CA MET A 254 11.22 -7.31 11.14
C MET A 254 12.03 -8.45 11.77
N CYS A 255 11.48 -9.66 11.84
CA CYS A 255 12.19 -10.85 12.33
C CYS A 255 13.42 -11.17 11.47
N LYS A 256 13.33 -10.99 10.14
CA LYS A 256 14.48 -11.12 9.23
C LYS A 256 15.59 -10.13 9.56
N LEU A 257 15.24 -8.87 9.85
CA LEU A 257 16.22 -7.84 10.27
C LEU A 257 16.89 -8.18 11.61
N CYS A 258 16.20 -8.90 12.49
CA CYS A 258 16.72 -9.34 13.79
C CYS A 258 17.45 -10.70 13.73
N GLY A 259 17.61 -11.30 12.54
CA GLY A 259 18.25 -12.62 12.38
C GLY A 259 17.42 -13.82 12.89
N ARG A 260 16.12 -13.66 13.15
CA ARG A 260 15.24 -14.71 13.70
C ARG A 260 14.50 -15.46 12.59
N GLN A 261 15.20 -16.35 11.88
CA GLN A 261 14.68 -17.05 10.70
C GLN A 261 13.48 -17.97 10.99
N SER A 262 13.48 -18.71 12.09
CA SER A 262 12.38 -19.61 12.45
C SER A 262 11.04 -18.87 12.59
N TRP A 263 11.03 -17.75 13.31
CA TRP A 263 9.85 -16.89 13.45
C TRP A 263 9.41 -16.27 12.11
N MET A 264 10.37 -15.86 11.27
CA MET A 264 10.07 -15.33 9.94
C MET A 264 9.33 -16.36 9.07
N ASP A 265 9.78 -17.62 9.05
CA ASP A 265 9.12 -18.67 8.25
C ASP A 265 7.73 -19.00 8.79
N SER A 266 7.54 -19.10 10.11
CA SER A 266 6.22 -19.30 10.71
C SER A 266 5.25 -18.17 10.37
N LEU A 267 5.69 -16.91 10.52
CA LEU A 267 4.87 -15.74 10.18
C LEU A 267 4.57 -15.64 8.68
N PHE A 268 5.48 -16.11 7.82
CA PHE A 268 5.25 -16.16 6.38
C PHE A 268 4.12 -17.14 6.02
N VAL A 269 4.01 -18.27 6.71
CA VAL A 269 2.87 -19.21 6.51
C VAL A 269 1.56 -18.57 6.97
N VAL A 270 1.55 -17.92 8.14
CA VAL A 270 0.36 -17.21 8.63
C VAL A 270 -0.05 -16.10 7.66
N PHE A 271 0.91 -15.33 7.16
CA PHE A 271 0.70 -14.34 6.11
C PHE A 271 0.06 -14.95 4.87
N LEU A 272 0.59 -16.06 4.35
CA LEU A 272 0.07 -16.70 3.15
C LEU A 272 -1.40 -17.12 3.32
N LEU A 273 -1.74 -17.72 4.47
CA LEU A 273 -3.11 -18.15 4.76
C LEU A 273 -4.06 -16.96 4.87
N LEU A 274 -3.67 -15.90 5.59
CA LEU A 274 -4.48 -14.69 5.70
C LEU A 274 -4.62 -13.98 4.35
N TRP A 275 -3.53 -13.88 3.58
CA TRP A 275 -3.55 -13.27 2.25
C TRP A 275 -4.53 -13.98 1.31
N LEU A 276 -4.43 -15.30 1.21
CA LEU A 276 -5.30 -16.07 0.32
C LEU A 276 -6.77 -16.00 0.78
N SER A 277 -7.02 -16.16 2.08
CA SER A 277 -8.39 -16.11 2.61
C SER A 277 -9.03 -14.73 2.44
N THR A 278 -8.36 -13.64 2.80
CA THR A 278 -8.97 -12.31 2.74
C THR A 278 -8.96 -11.70 1.34
N ARG A 279 -7.81 -11.66 0.66
CA ARG A 279 -7.64 -10.96 -0.62
C ARG A 279 -8.14 -11.73 -1.83
N THR A 280 -8.04 -13.07 -1.81
CA THR A 280 -8.44 -13.92 -2.95
C THR A 280 -9.67 -14.79 -2.70
N GLY A 281 -10.09 -14.95 -1.44
CA GLY A 281 -11.31 -15.64 -1.07
C GLY A 281 -12.44 -14.66 -0.79
N ILE A 282 -12.42 -14.05 0.40
CA ILE A 282 -13.50 -13.20 0.92
C ILE A 282 -13.75 -11.99 0.01
N TYR A 283 -12.71 -11.24 -0.36
CA TYR A 283 -12.88 -10.03 -1.18
C TYR A 283 -13.61 -10.30 -2.52
N PRO A 284 -13.19 -11.23 -3.38
CA PRO A 284 -13.90 -11.51 -4.63
C PRO A 284 -15.24 -12.23 -4.45
N VAL A 285 -15.32 -13.21 -3.55
CA VAL A 285 -16.51 -14.07 -3.43
C VAL A 285 -17.64 -13.39 -2.65
N TRP A 286 -17.31 -12.55 -1.68
CA TRP A 286 -18.29 -11.86 -0.84
C TRP A 286 -18.54 -10.43 -1.32
N ILE A 287 -17.50 -9.58 -1.34
CA ILE A 287 -17.66 -8.15 -1.62
C ILE A 287 -17.96 -7.91 -3.10
N LEU A 288 -17.07 -8.33 -3.99
CA LEU A 288 -17.25 -8.11 -5.44
C LEU A 288 -18.52 -8.79 -5.95
N ARG A 289 -18.84 -10.01 -5.49
CA ARG A 289 -20.11 -10.65 -5.85
C ARG A 289 -21.32 -9.79 -5.46
N SER A 290 -21.33 -9.22 -4.26
CA SER A 290 -22.43 -8.35 -3.83
C SER A 290 -22.52 -7.08 -4.67
N THR A 291 -21.38 -6.44 -4.98
CA THR A 291 -21.36 -5.23 -5.80
C THR A 291 -21.65 -5.47 -7.28
N PHE A 292 -21.44 -6.67 -7.83
CA PHE A 292 -21.73 -6.96 -9.23
C PHE A 292 -23.16 -7.47 -9.43
N PHE A 293 -23.66 -8.32 -8.53
CA PHE A 293 -24.93 -9.02 -8.70
C PHE A 293 -26.04 -8.50 -7.78
N GLU A 294 -25.80 -8.50 -6.46
CA GLU A 294 -26.85 -8.16 -5.48
C GLU A 294 -27.26 -6.69 -5.58
N ALA A 295 -26.29 -5.79 -5.69
CA ALA A 295 -26.53 -4.38 -5.89
C ALA A 295 -27.35 -4.11 -7.17
N HIS A 296 -27.04 -4.79 -8.27
CA HIS A 296 -27.76 -4.62 -9.54
C HIS A 296 -29.22 -5.10 -9.42
N VAL A 297 -29.46 -6.20 -8.70
CA VAL A 297 -30.82 -6.73 -8.47
C VAL A 297 -31.62 -5.84 -7.51
N ILE A 298 -31.02 -5.36 -6.43
CA ILE A 298 -31.70 -4.59 -5.38
C ILE A 298 -32.00 -3.16 -5.83
N LEU A 299 -31.02 -2.51 -6.46
CA LEU A 299 -31.12 -1.09 -6.82
C LEU A 299 -31.53 -0.85 -8.27
N ASN A 300 -31.64 -1.92 -9.07
CA ASN A 300 -31.91 -1.83 -10.52
C ASN A 300 -30.97 -0.79 -11.16
N VAL A 301 -29.65 -0.98 -10.95
CA VAL A 301 -28.65 0.07 -11.20
C VAL A 301 -28.41 0.26 -12.69
N TRP A 302 -28.87 1.39 -13.24
CA TRP A 302 -28.66 1.80 -14.63
C TRP A 302 -27.95 3.15 -14.76
N TYR A 303 -26.93 3.43 -13.93
CA TYR A 303 -26.14 4.67 -14.03
C TYR A 303 -24.62 4.40 -14.11
N PRO A 304 -23.87 5.13 -14.97
CA PRO A 304 -22.44 4.94 -15.22
C PRO A 304 -21.50 4.90 -14.00
N VAL A 305 -21.71 5.77 -13.01
CA VAL A 305 -20.80 5.93 -11.85
C VAL A 305 -20.63 4.65 -11.04
N TYR A 306 -21.68 3.85 -10.93
CA TYR A 306 -21.61 2.53 -10.30
C TYR A 306 -20.67 1.55 -11.02
N TYR A 307 -20.66 1.56 -12.36
CA TYR A 307 -19.75 0.71 -13.14
C TYR A 307 -18.30 1.19 -13.04
N ILE A 308 -18.07 2.50 -12.91
CA ILE A 308 -16.74 3.06 -12.64
C ILE A 308 -16.22 2.54 -11.29
N PHE A 309 -17.05 2.60 -10.24
CA PHE A 309 -16.68 2.08 -8.92
C PHE A 309 -16.32 0.58 -8.96
N ASN A 310 -17.15 -0.23 -9.60
CA ASN A 310 -16.88 -1.67 -9.77
C ASN A 310 -15.60 -1.93 -10.59
N GLY A 311 -15.31 -1.11 -11.61
CA GLY A 311 -14.05 -1.18 -12.35
C GLY A 311 -12.83 -0.89 -11.47
N MET A 312 -12.94 0.04 -10.52
CA MET A 312 -11.87 0.31 -9.56
C MET A 312 -11.66 -0.85 -8.57
N LEU A 313 -12.75 -1.45 -8.07
CA LEU A 313 -12.69 -2.66 -7.23
C LEU A 313 -12.07 -3.84 -7.97
N LEU A 314 -12.39 -4.01 -9.26
CA LEU A 314 -11.78 -5.02 -10.11
C LEU A 314 -10.28 -4.74 -10.33
N SER A 315 -9.91 -3.48 -10.57
CA SER A 315 -8.50 -3.08 -10.69
C SER A 315 -7.70 -3.44 -9.43
N LEU A 316 -8.32 -3.26 -8.25
CA LEU A 316 -7.74 -3.66 -6.98
C LEU A 316 -7.54 -5.18 -6.90
N LEU A 317 -8.51 -5.98 -7.36
CA LEU A 317 -8.38 -7.44 -7.45
C LEU A 317 -7.22 -7.85 -8.36
N LEU A 318 -7.07 -7.22 -9.52
CA LEU A 318 -5.98 -7.54 -10.47
C LEU A 318 -4.60 -7.34 -9.84
N ILE A 319 -4.43 -6.27 -9.05
CA ILE A 319 -3.20 -6.04 -8.28
C ILE A 319 -2.98 -7.18 -7.27
N HIS A 320 -4.03 -7.58 -6.53
CA HIS A 320 -3.94 -8.69 -5.58
C HIS A 320 -3.59 -10.02 -6.25
N LEU A 321 -4.13 -10.31 -7.43
CA LEU A 321 -3.79 -11.52 -8.20
C LEU A 321 -2.33 -11.49 -8.66
N GLY A 322 -1.85 -10.33 -9.12
CA GLY A 322 -0.44 -10.14 -9.47
C GLY A 322 0.50 -10.39 -8.29
N TRP A 323 0.17 -9.88 -7.10
CA TRP A 323 0.93 -10.14 -5.88
C TRP A 323 0.82 -11.59 -5.41
N THR A 324 -0.36 -12.21 -5.51
CA THR A 324 -0.57 -13.62 -5.19
C THR A 324 0.33 -14.51 -6.05
N TYR A 325 0.41 -14.23 -7.35
CA TYR A 325 1.34 -14.91 -8.25
C TYR A 325 2.80 -14.79 -7.78
N LEU A 326 3.25 -13.59 -7.38
CA LEU A 326 4.61 -13.38 -6.87
C LEU A 326 4.85 -14.16 -5.56
N ILE A 327 3.88 -14.17 -4.64
CA ILE A 327 3.97 -14.89 -3.37
C ILE A 327 4.05 -16.40 -3.62
N LEU A 328 3.17 -16.96 -4.45
CA LEU A 328 3.20 -18.38 -4.81
C LEU A 328 4.51 -18.76 -5.51
N ARG A 329 5.04 -17.90 -6.37
CA ARG A 329 6.35 -18.10 -7.01
C ARG A 329 7.49 -18.17 -5.99
N ILE A 330 7.42 -17.44 -4.88
CA ILE A 330 8.39 -17.52 -3.78
C ILE A 330 8.23 -18.86 -3.03
N VAL A 331 7.00 -19.29 -2.77
CA VAL A 331 6.70 -20.57 -2.11
C VAL A 331 7.26 -21.75 -2.92
N VAL A 332 6.97 -21.81 -4.22
CA VAL A 332 7.46 -22.88 -5.10
C VAL A 332 8.99 -22.95 -5.10
N ARG A 333 9.67 -21.80 -5.20
CA ARG A 333 11.14 -21.75 -5.12
C ARG A 333 11.68 -22.23 -3.78
N LYS A 334 11.06 -21.84 -2.66
CA LYS A 334 11.46 -22.32 -1.33
C LYS A 334 11.31 -23.85 -1.20
N LEU A 335 10.23 -24.42 -1.74
CA LEU A 335 9.99 -25.86 -1.71
C LEU A 335 10.99 -26.62 -2.59
N GLN A 336 11.29 -26.12 -3.79
CA GLN A 336 12.30 -26.69 -4.67
C GLN A 336 13.70 -26.66 -4.04
N ASN A 337 14.08 -25.54 -3.42
CA ASN A 337 15.39 -25.42 -2.76
C ASN A 337 15.49 -26.30 -1.52
N LYS A 338 14.43 -26.42 -0.71
CA LYS A 338 14.40 -27.40 0.39
C LYS A 338 14.53 -28.83 -0.11
N GLN A 339 13.88 -29.17 -1.22
CA GLN A 339 14.02 -30.50 -1.82
C GLN A 339 15.46 -30.75 -2.31
N ILE A 340 16.13 -29.72 -2.84
CA ILE A 340 17.54 -29.80 -3.23
C ILE A 340 18.46 -29.92 -2.00
N ASP A 341 18.18 -29.18 -0.93
CA ASP A 341 18.93 -29.26 0.34
C ASP A 341 18.72 -30.61 1.04
N ASP A 342 17.51 -31.19 0.99
CA ASP A 342 17.22 -32.53 1.53
C ASP A 342 17.91 -33.61 0.68
N VAL A 343 17.95 -33.47 -0.65
CA VAL A 343 18.70 -34.37 -1.56
C VAL A 343 20.22 -34.18 -1.42
N ARG A 344 20.69 -32.98 -1.08
CA ARG A 344 22.11 -32.70 -0.75
C ARG A 344 22.46 -33.07 0.69
N SER A 345 21.50 -33.18 1.61
CA SER A 345 21.78 -33.58 3.00
C SER A 345 22.20 -35.05 3.13
N SER A 346 22.01 -35.86 2.08
CA SER A 346 22.59 -37.20 1.96
C SER A 346 24.00 -37.21 1.36
N THR A 347 24.55 -36.06 0.92
CA THR A 347 25.94 -35.93 0.43
C THR A 347 26.46 -34.49 0.68
N GLU A 348 27.23 -34.32 1.75
CA GLU A 348 27.95 -33.12 2.22
C GLU A 348 28.10 -31.87 1.32
N TYR A 349 27.87 -30.71 1.96
CA TYR A 349 28.37 -29.33 1.72
C TYR A 349 28.15 -28.67 0.34
N SER A 350 27.52 -27.48 0.32
CA SER A 350 28.09 -26.21 -0.22
C SER A 350 27.07 -25.05 -0.32
N ALA A 351 27.41 -23.97 0.38
CA ALA A 351 27.43 -22.55 -0.04
C ALA A 351 26.15 -21.77 -0.39
N ASP A 352 26.02 -20.65 0.35
CA ASP A 352 25.27 -19.43 0.08
C ASP A 352 25.27 -18.98 -1.39
N GLU A 353 24.09 -18.59 -1.90
CA GLU A 353 23.96 -17.57 -2.95
C GLU A 353 22.54 -16.96 -2.94
N ASN A 354 22.45 -15.66 -2.70
CA ASN A 354 21.31 -14.82 -3.08
C ASN A 354 21.78 -13.34 -3.10
N ASP A 355 22.33 -12.92 -4.24
CA ASP A 355 22.17 -11.57 -4.80
C ASP A 355 22.80 -11.56 -6.21
N ASP A 356 22.04 -12.02 -7.20
CA ASP A 356 22.03 -11.49 -8.58
C ASP A 356 21.25 -12.45 -9.49
N ASP A 357 19.98 -12.13 -9.74
CA ASP A 357 19.29 -12.67 -10.92
C ASP A 357 18.49 -11.57 -11.61
N SER A 358 19.22 -10.73 -12.34
CA SER A 358 18.69 -10.09 -13.55
C SER A 358 19.80 -9.72 -14.52
N CYS A 359 20.47 -10.71 -15.12
CA CYS A 359 21.04 -10.54 -16.45
C CYS A 359 21.41 -11.89 -17.08
N LYS A 360 20.44 -12.55 -17.72
CA LYS A 360 20.65 -13.44 -18.86
C LYS A 360 19.32 -13.64 -19.57
N LYS A 361 19.12 -12.91 -20.65
CA LYS A 361 18.41 -13.34 -21.85
C LYS A 361 18.93 -12.48 -23.00
N ASP A 362 19.72 -13.16 -23.82
CA ASP A 362 20.05 -12.96 -25.24
C ASP A 362 20.59 -11.60 -25.71
#